data_AF-A0A2U7NBY6-F1
#
_entry.id   AF-A0A2U7NBY6-F1
#
_cell.length_a   1.000
_cell.length_b   1.000
_cell.length_c   1.000
_cell.angle_alpha   90.00
_cell.angle_beta   90.00
_cell.angle_gamma   90.00
#
_symmetry.space_group_name_H-M   'P 1'
#
loop_
_entity.id
_entity.type
_entity.pdbx_description
1 polymer ?
#
loop_
_entity_poly.entity_id
_entity_poly.type
_entity_poly.pdbx_seq_one_letter_code
_entity_poly.pdbx_strand_id
1 'polypeptide(L)'
;MVLLSYFGYPWIWLPLALLSIFLLVLPQLIKRELDPRPLEERQFTPKQIYAGMGLAHLAIILAGLYRLLTVRDAEWRLIIIVVIVLDICLLAFLPPRVLKIIKQSERG
;
A
#
# COMPACT_ATOMS: atom_id res chain seq x y z
N MET A 1 31.87 -20.84 0.24
CA MET A 1 30.76 -20.29 -0.57
C MET A 1 29.40 -20.83 -0.08
N VAL A 2 29.14 -20.79 1.23
CA VAL A 2 27.89 -21.32 1.86
C VAL A 2 27.31 -20.32 2.87
N LEU A 3 28.13 -19.43 3.43
CA LEU A 3 27.70 -18.38 4.36
C LEU A 3 26.94 -17.22 3.69
N LEU A 4 27.15 -16.95 2.39
CA LEU A 4 26.37 -15.97 1.63
C LEU A 4 24.92 -16.41 1.35
N SER A 5 24.60 -17.71 1.51
CA SER A 5 23.25 -18.22 1.34
C SER A 5 22.40 -18.17 2.62
N TYR A 6 23.02 -17.97 3.78
CA TYR A 6 22.33 -17.84 5.07
C TYR A 6 21.93 -16.40 5.38
N PHE A 7 22.73 -15.42 4.94
CA PHE A 7 22.32 -14.03 4.83
C PHE A 7 21.51 -13.87 3.55
N GLY A 8 20.27 -14.35 3.55
CA GLY A 8 19.35 -14.20 2.42
C GLY A 8 19.43 -12.79 1.85
N TYR A 9 19.57 -12.71 0.52
CA TYR A 9 19.77 -11.46 -0.24
C TYR A 9 19.04 -10.28 0.43
N PRO A 10 19.71 -9.14 0.70
CA PRO A 10 19.09 -8.01 1.39
C PRO A 10 17.82 -7.49 0.68
N TRP A 11 17.71 -7.78 -0.62
CA TRP A 11 16.51 -7.54 -1.45
C TRP A 11 15.23 -8.24 -0.95
N ILE A 12 15.33 -9.35 -0.21
CA ILE A 12 14.18 -10.06 0.37
C ILE A 12 13.50 -9.19 1.43
N TRP A 13 14.26 -8.41 2.20
CA TRP A 13 13.72 -7.57 3.27
C TRP A 13 13.24 -6.20 2.76
N LEU A 14 13.68 -5.81 1.56
CA LEU A 14 13.39 -4.51 0.98
C LEU A 14 11.87 -4.21 0.89
N PRO A 15 10.99 -5.11 0.42
CA PRO A 15 9.55 -4.86 0.39
C PRO A 15 8.97 -4.56 1.77
N LEU A 16 9.43 -5.28 2.79
CA LEU A 16 8.94 -5.13 4.17
C LEU A 16 9.47 -3.84 4.81
N ALA A 17 10.72 -3.49 4.56
CA ALA A 17 11.33 -2.24 5.01
C ALA A 17 10.62 -1.03 4.38
N LEU A 18 10.36 -1.06 3.07
CA LEU A 18 9.61 -0.01 2.37
C LEU A 18 8.20 0.14 2.95
N LEU A 19 7.49 -0.97 3.17
CA LEU A 19 6.18 -0.95 3.80
C LEU A 19 6.22 -0.29 5.19
N SER A 20 7.19 -0.66 6.02
CA SER A 20 7.35 -0.10 7.36
C SER A 20 7.60 1.41 7.35
N ILE A 21 8.48 1.89 6.46
CA ILE A 21 8.75 3.32 6.31
C ILE A 21 7.48 4.07 5.90
N PHE A 22 6.75 3.57 4.92
CA PHE A 22 5.51 4.20 4.46
C PHE A 22 4.44 4.27 5.54
N LEU A 23 4.27 3.20 6.32
CA LEU A 23 3.31 3.16 7.45
C LEU A 23 3.67 4.15 8.56
N LEU A 24 4.94 4.50 8.73
CA LEU A 24 5.36 5.49 9.73
C LEU A 24 5.27 6.92 9.21
N VAL A 25 5.66 7.15 7.95
CA VAL A 25 5.74 8.50 7.37
C VAL A 25 4.35 9.04 7.01
N LEU A 26 3.47 8.22 6.41
CA LEU A 26 2.17 8.71 5.93
C LEU A 26 1.28 9.28 7.06
N PRO A 27 1.11 8.61 8.22
CA PRO A 27 0.31 9.15 9.32
C PRO A 27 0.91 10.44 9.90
N GLN A 28 2.24 10.56 9.89
CA GLN A 28 2.93 11.78 10.36
C GLN A 28 2.65 12.96 9.42
N LEU A 29 2.65 12.74 8.10
CA LEU A 29 2.30 13.77 7.13
C LEU A 29 0.83 14.19 7.25
N ILE A 30 -0.08 13.23 7.36
CA ILE A 30 -1.51 13.51 7.55
C ILE A 30 -1.75 14.26 8.87
N LYS A 31 -1.08 13.87 9.96
CA LYS A 31 -1.18 14.55 11.24
C LYS A 31 -0.71 15.99 11.13
N ARG A 32 0.44 16.26 10.49
CA ARG A 32 0.94 17.63 10.28
C ARG A 32 -0.01 18.51 9.46
N GLU A 33 -0.67 17.93 8.46
CA GLU A 33 -1.65 18.62 7.61
C GLU A 33 -2.96 18.95 8.36
N LEU A 34 -3.35 18.12 9.32
CA LEU A 34 -4.57 18.28 10.13
C LEU A 34 -4.37 19.07 11.41
N ASP A 35 -3.13 19.18 11.91
CA ASP A 35 -2.83 19.82 13.19
C ASP A 35 -3.24 21.30 13.25
N PRO A 36 -2.99 22.14 12.23
CA PRO A 36 -3.34 23.56 12.28
C PRO A 36 -4.84 23.85 12.04
N ARG A 37 -5.65 22.83 11.73
CA ARG A 37 -7.09 22.99 11.47
C ARG A 37 -7.88 22.98 12.78
N PRO A 38 -8.95 23.79 12.91
CA PRO A 38 -9.86 23.72 14.05
C PRO A 38 -10.50 22.32 14.15
N LEU A 39 -10.84 21.89 15.36
CA LEU A 39 -11.31 20.53 15.65
C LEU A 39 -12.55 20.14 14.81
N GLU A 40 -13.42 21.08 14.47
CA GLU A 40 -14.62 20.84 13.65
C GLU A 40 -14.29 20.52 12.19
N GLU A 41 -13.17 21.02 11.67
CA GLU A 41 -12.72 20.82 10.27
C GLU A 41 -11.70 19.68 10.12
N ARG A 42 -11.41 18.97 11.21
CA ARG A 42 -10.38 17.92 11.28
C ARG A 42 -10.82 16.58 10.68
N GLN A 43 -11.74 16.61 9.71
CA GLN A 43 -12.13 15.44 8.95
C GLN A 43 -11.07 15.10 7.90
N PHE A 44 -10.80 13.81 7.70
CA PHE A 44 -9.91 13.38 6.64
C PHE A 44 -10.50 13.78 5.28
N THR A 45 -9.71 14.50 4.49
CA THR A 45 -10.12 14.83 3.13
C THR A 45 -10.29 13.54 2.32
N PRO A 46 -11.19 13.49 1.33
CA PRO A 46 -11.32 12.33 0.45
C PRO A 46 -9.97 11.91 -0.16
N LYS A 47 -9.12 12.89 -0.52
CA LYS A 47 -7.76 12.67 -1.04
C LYS A 47 -6.87 11.90 -0.04
N GLN A 48 -6.94 12.21 1.26
CA GLN A 48 -6.20 11.49 2.30
C GLN A 48 -6.74 10.07 2.51
N ILE A 49 -8.06 9.87 2.45
CA ILE A 49 -8.67 8.54 2.55
C ILE A 49 -8.23 7.67 1.36
N TYR A 50 -8.23 8.22 0.15
CA TYR A 50 -7.74 7.50 -1.04
C TYR A 50 -6.24 7.23 -1.00
N ALA A 51 -5.44 8.15 -0.48
CA ALA A 51 -4.02 7.90 -0.24
C ALA A 51 -3.81 6.75 0.76
N GLY A 52 -4.59 6.70 1.84
CA GLY A 52 -4.58 5.59 2.80
C GLY A 52 -5.03 4.26 2.19
N MET A 53 -6.10 4.26 1.39
CA MET A 53 -6.58 3.08 0.67
C MET A 53 -5.54 2.56 -0.33
N GLY A 54 -4.96 3.44 -1.14
CA GLY A 54 -3.88 3.09 -2.07
C GLY A 54 -2.65 2.54 -1.35
N LEU A 55 -2.33 3.08 -0.17
CA LEU A 55 -1.25 2.53 0.66
C LEU A 55 -1.55 1.12 1.17
N ALA A 56 -2.80 0.84 1.58
CA ALA A 56 -3.20 -0.49 1.99
C ALA A 56 -3.04 -1.53 0.87
N HIS A 57 -3.44 -1.18 -0.37
CA HIS A 57 -3.20 -2.01 -1.55
C HIS A 57 -1.70 -2.23 -1.81
N LEU A 58 -0.90 -1.17 -1.75
CA LEU A 58 0.56 -1.29 -1.89
C LEU A 58 1.16 -2.24 -0.84
N ALA A 59 0.66 -2.20 0.39
CA ALA A 59 1.09 -3.10 1.46
C ALA A 59 0.77 -4.56 1.16
N ILE A 60 -0.43 -4.84 0.64
CA ILE A 60 -0.86 -6.18 0.22
C ILE A 60 0.04 -6.69 -0.91
N ILE A 61 0.34 -5.86 -1.91
CA ILE A 61 1.23 -6.22 -3.01
C ILE A 61 2.65 -6.52 -2.50
N LEU A 62 3.23 -5.66 -1.66
CA LEU A 62 4.58 -5.86 -1.12
C LEU A 62 4.67 -7.11 -0.22
N ALA A 63 3.67 -7.34 0.62
CA ALA A 63 3.58 -8.54 1.45
C ALA A 63 3.41 -9.80 0.58
N GLY A 64 2.60 -9.71 -0.47
CA GLY A 64 2.44 -10.76 -1.47
C GLY A 64 3.76 -11.08 -2.17
N LEU A 65 4.50 -10.07 -2.63
CA LEU A 65 5.81 -10.24 -3.27
C LEU A 65 6.81 -10.89 -2.30
N TYR A 66 6.86 -10.45 -1.04
CA TYR A 66 7.70 -11.08 -0.02
C TYR A 66 7.35 -12.56 0.15
N ARG A 67 6.07 -12.89 0.26
CA ARG A 67 5.60 -14.28 0.39
C ARG A 67 5.88 -15.09 -0.88
N LEU A 68 5.75 -14.51 -2.06
CA LEU A 68 6.09 -15.14 -3.34
C LEU A 68 7.57 -15.54 -3.41
N LEU A 69 8.45 -14.71 -2.85
CA LEU A 69 9.90 -14.96 -2.82
C LEU A 69 10.33 -15.95 -1.72
N THR A 70 9.53 -16.12 -0.66
CA THR A 70 9.90 -16.90 0.53
C THR A 70 9.17 -18.24 0.64
N VAL A 71 7.97 -18.36 0.08
CA VAL A 71 7.17 -19.59 0.10
C VAL A 71 7.63 -20.54 -1.01
N ARG A 72 7.99 -21.77 -0.62
CA ARG A 72 8.41 -22.83 -1.54
C ARG A 72 7.26 -23.70 -2.04
N ASP A 73 6.16 -23.74 -1.29
CA ASP A 73 4.98 -24.51 -1.64
C ASP A 73 4.27 -23.95 -2.89
N ALA A 74 3.86 -24.83 -3.79
CA ALA A 74 3.28 -24.45 -5.08
C ALA A 74 1.82 -23.97 -4.98
N GLU A 75 1.03 -24.53 -4.08
CA GLU A 75 -0.38 -24.16 -3.89
C GLU A 75 -0.48 -22.77 -3.26
N TRP A 76 0.27 -22.54 -2.18
CA TRP A 76 0.34 -21.24 -1.52
C TRP A 76 0.84 -20.14 -2.46
N ARG A 77 1.83 -20.46 -3.29
CA ARG A 77 2.37 -19.52 -4.27
C ARG A 77 1.32 -19.09 -5.30
N LEU A 78 0.49 -20.01 -5.77
CA LEU A 78 -0.59 -19.71 -6.71
C LEU A 78 -1.64 -18.80 -6.08
N ILE A 79 -2.04 -19.08 -4.82
CA ILE A 79 -2.97 -18.23 -4.08
C ILE A 79 -2.41 -16.81 -3.95
N ILE A 80 -1.14 -16.66 -3.57
CA ILE A 80 -0.48 -15.35 -3.46
C ILE A 80 -0.50 -14.60 -4.79
N ILE A 81 -0.20 -15.27 -5.91
CA ILE A 81 -0.25 -14.66 -7.24
C ILE A 81 -1.67 -14.18 -7.56
N VAL A 82 -2.68 -15.01 -7.32
CA VAL A 82 -4.08 -14.64 -7.56
C VAL A 82 -4.49 -13.42 -6.73
N VAL A 83 -4.11 -13.38 -5.45
CA VAL A 83 -4.39 -12.22 -4.57
C VAL A 83 -3.72 -10.95 -5.10
N ILE A 84 -2.44 -11.01 -5.49
CA ILE A 84 -1.72 -9.85 -6.04
C ILE A 84 -2.38 -9.36 -7.34
N VAL A 85 -2.73 -10.27 -8.25
CA VAL A 85 -3.38 -9.92 -9.52
C VAL A 85 -4.74 -9.27 -9.27
N LEU A 86 -5.56 -9.86 -8.39
CA LEU A 86 -6.86 -9.30 -8.06
C LEU A 86 -6.75 -7.91 -7.42
N ASP A 87 -5.78 -7.71 -6.53
CA ASP A 87 -5.53 -6.41 -5.88
C ASP A 87 -5.11 -5.34 -6.89
N ILE A 88 -4.22 -5.70 -7.83
CA ILE A 88 -3.82 -4.81 -8.94
C ILE A 88 -5.03 -4.47 -9.84
N CYS A 89 -5.90 -5.45 -10.13
CA CYS A 89 -7.12 -5.20 -10.91
C CYS A 89 -8.06 -4.24 -10.19
N LEU A 90 -8.26 -4.40 -8.88
CA LEU A 90 -9.05 -3.48 -8.06
C LEU A 90 -8.43 -2.08 -8.08
N LEU A 91 -7.12 -1.98 -7.87
CA LEU A 91 -6.37 -0.72 -7.93
C LEU A 91 -6.43 -0.07 -9.31
N ALA A 92 -6.53 -0.81 -10.42
CA ALA A 92 -6.69 -0.21 -11.75
C ALA A 92 -8.11 0.35 -11.96
N PHE A 93 -9.12 -0.24 -11.30
CA PHE A 93 -10.52 0.06 -11.55
C PHE A 93 -11.10 1.16 -10.65
N LEU A 94 -10.58 1.30 -9.43
CA LEU A 94 -11.01 2.28 -8.44
C LEU A 94 -10.62 3.75 -8.80
N PRO A 95 -9.35 4.09 -9.09
CA PRO A 95 -8.89 5.45 -9.35
C PRO A 95 -9.66 6.21 -10.43
N PRO A 96 -9.96 5.65 -11.62
CA PRO A 96 -10.68 6.40 -12.65
C PRO A 96 -12.13 6.72 -12.25
N ARG A 97 -12.77 5.90 -11.41
CA ARG A 97 -14.14 6.16 -10.90
C ARG A 97 -14.12 7.21 -9.80
N VAL A 98 -13.16 7.10 -8.90
CA VAL A 98 -12.96 8.00 -7.78
C VAL A 98 -12.59 9.41 -8.23
N LEU A 99 -11.63 9.53 -9.15
CA LEU A 99 -11.19 10.83 -9.67
C LEU A 99 -12.32 11.58 -10.37
N LYS A 100 -13.25 10.84 -11.01
CA LYS A 100 -14.47 11.42 -11.59
C LYS A 100 -15.37 12.02 -10.51
N ILE A 101 -15.60 11.32 -9.41
CA ILE A 101 -16.42 11.79 -8.28
C ILE A 101 -15.79 13.03 -7.63
N ILE A 102 -14.47 13.02 -7.37
CA ILE A 102 -13.77 14.17 -6.78
C ILE A 102 -13.84 15.39 -7.70
N LYS A 103 -13.58 15.22 -9.02
CA LYS A 103 -13.71 16.31 -9.99
C LYS A 103 -15.13 16.86 -10.11
N GLN A 104 -16.15 16.03 -9.92
CA GLN A 104 -17.53 16.48 -9.92
C GLN A 104 -17.87 17.26 -8.65
N SER A 105 -17.35 16.85 -7.49
CA SER A 105 -17.50 17.56 -6.23
C SER A 105 -16.82 18.93 -6.20
N GLU A 106 -15.73 19.13 -6.95
CA GLU A 106 -15.03 20.43 -7.03
C GLU A 106 -15.68 21.43 -8.02
N ARG A 107 -16.69 21.02 -8.79
CA ARG A 107 -17.35 21.85 -9.83
C ARG A 107 -18.75 22.36 -9.46
N GLY A 108 -19.33 21.88 -8.36
CA GLY A 108 -20.61 22.35 -7.81
C GLY A 108 -20.37 23.26 -6.61
#